data_AF-A0A7V9SQK8-F1
#
_entry.id   AF-A0A7V9SQK8-F1
#
_cell.length_a   1.000
_cell.length_b   1.000
_cell.length_c   1.000
_cell.angle_alpha   90.00
_cell.angle_beta   90.00
_cell.angle_gamma   90.00
#
_symmetry.space_group_name_H-M   'P 1'
#
loop_
_entity.id
_entity.type
_entity.pdbx_description
1 polymer ?
#
loop_
_entity_poly.entity_id
_entity_poly.type
_entity_poly.pdbx_seq_one_letter_code
_entity_poly.pdbx_strand_id
1 'polypeptide(L)'
;MSGNETKTFFERTKDKKSILNVFKESLYTIDSPTISNDKYFTFAWENDSISQGAISCAENILKETNILVIIGYSFPTFNDDIDKRLFKLLKESTNFKKIYFQDPNANKEFLFTRFGIPEEKIKIVEKNMNQFILPIDSHSLSKEEPYFEIY
;
A
#
# COMPACT_ATOMS: atom_id res chain seq x y z
N MET A 1 -10.46 -29.82 37.27
CA MET A 1 -9.99 -28.47 36.90
C MET A 1 -8.48 -28.47 36.98
N SER A 2 -7.80 -28.51 35.83
CA SER A 2 -6.34 -28.44 35.72
C SER A 2 -6.03 -27.28 34.78
N GLY A 3 -5.54 -26.17 35.33
CA GLY A 3 -5.21 -24.97 34.58
C GLY A 3 -3.98 -25.21 33.72
N ASN A 4 -4.12 -25.04 32.40
CA ASN A 4 -2.96 -24.94 31.52
C ASN A 4 -2.42 -23.51 31.64
N GLU A 5 -1.31 -23.35 32.34
CA GLU A 5 -0.56 -22.08 32.35
C GLU A 5 0.21 -21.94 31.02
N THR A 6 -0.22 -20.97 30.21
CA THR A 6 0.44 -20.64 28.94
C THR A 6 1.73 -19.85 29.22
N LYS A 7 2.89 -20.54 29.16
CA LYS A 7 4.20 -19.87 29.27
C LYS A 7 4.45 -18.90 28.13
N THR A 8 5.03 -17.75 28.44
CA THR A 8 5.31 -16.66 27.49
C THR A 8 6.39 -17.04 26.47
N PHE A 9 6.41 -16.38 25.30
CA PHE A 9 7.38 -16.65 24.23
C PHE A 9 8.84 -16.56 24.69
N PHE A 10 9.15 -15.59 25.55
CA PHE A 10 10.48 -15.39 26.12
C PHE A 10 10.91 -16.51 27.07
N GLU A 11 9.97 -17.13 27.78
CA GLU A 11 10.27 -18.26 28.66
C GLU A 11 10.61 -19.53 27.88
N ARG A 12 10.12 -19.65 26.64
CA ARG A 12 10.34 -20.81 25.75
C ARG A 12 11.58 -20.68 24.86
N THR A 13 12.30 -19.56 24.89
CA THR A 13 13.37 -19.24 23.93
C THR A 13 14.71 -18.93 24.60
N LYS A 14 14.98 -19.55 25.76
CA LYS A 14 16.17 -19.28 26.58
C LYS A 14 17.50 -19.80 26.01
N ASP A 15 17.48 -20.74 25.06
CA ASP A 15 18.68 -21.22 24.38
C ASP A 15 18.44 -21.49 22.88
N LYS A 16 19.52 -21.56 22.10
CA LYS A 16 19.49 -21.72 20.64
C LYS A 16 18.72 -22.98 20.20
N LYS A 17 18.76 -24.07 20.97
CA LYS A 17 18.04 -25.31 20.70
C LYS A 17 16.54 -25.16 20.99
N SER A 18 16.20 -24.40 22.04
CA SER A 18 14.83 -24.04 22.36
C SER A 18 14.20 -23.11 21.32
N ILE A 19 14.95 -22.13 20.81
CA ILE A 19 14.50 -21.29 19.68
C ILE A 19 14.25 -22.16 18.44
N LEU A 20 15.17 -23.07 18.12
CA LEU A 20 15.00 -23.97 16.98
C LEU A 20 13.77 -24.88 17.14
N ASN A 21 13.47 -25.32 18.37
CA ASN A 21 12.28 -26.11 18.65
C ASN A 21 11.00 -25.28 18.58
N VAL A 22 10.98 -24.03 19.04
CA VAL A 22 9.82 -23.13 18.85
C VAL A 22 9.59 -22.84 17.36
N PHE A 23 10.65 -22.64 16.59
CA PHE A 23 10.54 -22.51 15.13
C PHE A 23 10.04 -23.80 14.50
N LYS A 24 10.60 -24.96 14.85
CA LYS A 24 10.14 -26.25 14.35
C LYS A 24 8.69 -26.53 14.73
N GLU A 25 8.27 -26.28 15.97
CA GLU A 25 6.89 -26.45 16.39
C GLU A 25 5.96 -25.51 15.62
N SER A 26 6.37 -24.26 15.38
CA SER A 26 5.62 -23.32 14.52
C SER A 26 5.57 -23.75 13.06
N LEU A 27 6.57 -24.50 12.58
CA LEU A 27 6.63 -25.04 11.22
C LEU A 27 5.94 -26.42 11.11
N TYR A 28 5.87 -27.19 12.18
CA TYR A 28 5.17 -28.49 12.24
C TYR A 28 3.67 -28.32 12.46
N THR A 29 3.20 -27.23 13.08
CA THR A 29 1.80 -26.80 12.94
C THR A 29 1.47 -26.32 11.52
N ILE A 30 2.47 -26.14 10.65
CA ILE A 30 2.29 -25.82 9.23
C ILE A 30 2.23 -27.08 8.35
N ASP A 31 2.51 -28.28 8.88
CA ASP A 31 2.28 -29.58 8.20
C ASP A 31 0.79 -30.00 8.19
N SER A 32 -0.12 -29.02 8.17
CA SER A 32 -1.48 -29.24 7.68
C SER A 32 -1.47 -29.06 6.16
N PRO A 33 -2.02 -29.97 5.35
CA PRO A 33 -1.90 -29.94 3.88
C PRO A 33 -2.69 -28.81 3.19
N THR A 34 -2.99 -27.70 3.87
CA THR A 34 -3.81 -26.59 3.33
C THR A 34 -3.48 -25.20 3.89
N ILE A 35 -2.26 -24.93 4.39
CA ILE A 35 -1.80 -23.54 4.45
C ILE A 35 -1.24 -23.22 3.08
N SER A 36 -2.12 -22.80 2.17
CA SER A 36 -1.69 -22.15 0.95
C SER A 36 -0.83 -20.94 1.34
N ASN A 37 0.39 -20.86 0.81
CA ASN A 37 1.25 -19.67 0.94
C ASN A 37 0.54 -18.39 0.43
N ASP A 38 -0.58 -18.56 -0.28
CA ASP A 38 -1.49 -17.54 -0.81
C ASP A 38 -2.14 -16.65 0.26
N LYS A 39 -2.01 -16.92 1.56
CA LYS A 39 -2.59 -16.04 2.61
C LYS A 39 -1.74 -14.84 2.99
N TYR A 40 -0.47 -14.80 2.59
CA TYR A 40 0.44 -13.68 2.94
C TYR A 40 0.61 -12.66 1.81
N PHE A 41 0.27 -13.05 0.59
CA PHE A 41 0.25 -12.17 -0.57
C PHE A 41 -1.18 -12.10 -1.07
N THR A 42 -1.76 -10.91 -1.01
CA THR A 42 -3.09 -10.63 -1.56
C THR A 42 -2.93 -9.68 -2.72
N PHE A 43 -3.64 -9.93 -3.81
CA PHE A 43 -3.57 -9.15 -5.03
C PHE A 43 -4.84 -8.33 -5.23
N ALA A 44 -4.70 -7.12 -5.79
CA ALA A 44 -5.83 -6.19 -5.92
C ALA A 44 -7.00 -6.74 -6.75
N TRP A 45 -6.77 -7.69 -7.66
CA TRP A 45 -7.80 -8.29 -8.51
C TRP A 45 -8.47 -9.52 -7.87
N GLU A 46 -8.05 -9.94 -6.67
CA GLU A 46 -8.64 -11.08 -6.00
C GLU A 46 -10.00 -10.76 -5.38
N ASN A 47 -10.90 -11.74 -5.43
CA ASN A 47 -12.25 -11.65 -4.89
C ASN A 47 -12.34 -12.26 -3.49
N ASP A 48 -11.38 -11.95 -2.63
CA ASP A 48 -11.37 -12.34 -1.23
C ASP A 48 -11.64 -11.14 -0.30
N SER A 49 -11.99 -11.41 0.95
CA SER A 49 -12.40 -10.38 1.90
C SER A 49 -11.27 -9.40 2.26
N ILE A 50 -10.01 -9.81 2.21
CA ILE A 50 -8.86 -8.97 2.54
C ILE A 50 -8.66 -7.97 1.40
N SER A 51 -8.61 -8.45 0.16
CA SER A 51 -8.47 -7.61 -1.04
C SER A 51 -9.63 -6.61 -1.16
N GLN A 52 -10.87 -7.07 -0.94
CA GLN A 52 -12.03 -6.16 -0.96
C GLN A 52 -12.01 -5.12 0.17
N GLY A 53 -11.50 -5.48 1.35
CA GLY A 53 -11.30 -4.54 2.46
C GLY A 53 -10.26 -3.46 2.13
N ALA A 54 -9.13 -3.86 1.54
CA ALA A 54 -8.07 -2.94 1.11
C ALA A 54 -8.57 -1.98 0.01
N ILE A 55 -9.29 -2.49 -0.99
CA ILE A 55 -9.90 -1.67 -2.04
C ILE A 55 -10.88 -0.68 -1.41
N SER A 56 -11.79 -1.13 -0.54
CA SER A 56 -12.78 -0.25 0.11
C SER A 56 -12.11 0.87 0.93
N CYS A 57 -10.99 0.57 1.59
CA CYS A 57 -10.18 1.57 2.28
C CYS A 57 -9.60 2.59 1.29
N ALA A 58 -8.99 2.12 0.21
CA ALA A 58 -8.44 2.98 -0.84
C ALA A 58 -9.51 3.89 -1.48
N GLU A 59 -10.71 3.37 -1.73
CA GLU A 59 -11.83 4.15 -2.25
C GLU A 59 -12.22 5.31 -1.34
N ASN A 60 -12.27 5.07 -0.02
CA ASN A 60 -12.61 6.11 0.94
C ASN A 60 -11.51 7.19 1.02
N ILE A 61 -10.24 6.78 0.97
CA ILE A 61 -9.10 7.72 0.94
C ILE A 61 -9.15 8.57 -0.34
N LEU A 62 -9.40 7.95 -1.50
CA LEU A 62 -9.40 8.65 -2.79
C LEU A 62 -10.52 9.67 -2.93
N LYS A 63 -11.69 9.43 -2.32
CA LYS A 63 -12.80 10.40 -2.30
C LYS A 63 -12.40 11.72 -1.65
N GLU A 64 -11.56 11.67 -0.62
CA GLU A 64 -11.08 12.85 0.11
C GLU A 64 -9.71 13.35 -0.37
N THR A 65 -9.10 12.68 -1.33
CA THR A 65 -7.74 12.99 -1.79
C THR A 65 -7.71 14.26 -2.64
N ASN A 66 -6.98 15.28 -2.17
CA ASN A 66 -6.67 16.46 -2.99
C ASN A 66 -5.52 16.23 -3.97
N ILE A 67 -4.49 15.51 -3.52
CA ILE A 67 -3.24 15.32 -4.26
C ILE A 67 -2.90 13.83 -4.24
N LEU A 68 -2.76 13.22 -5.41
CA LEU A 68 -2.29 11.85 -5.56
C LEU A 68 -0.80 11.86 -5.98
N VAL A 69 0.01 11.06 -5.32
CA VAL A 69 1.42 10.83 -5.71
C VAL A 69 1.56 9.40 -6.19
N ILE A 70 2.06 9.23 -7.41
CA ILE A 70 2.26 7.93 -8.06
C ILE A 70 3.76 7.75 -8.24
N ILE A 71 4.32 6.69 -7.65
CA ILE A 71 5.75 6.42 -7.65
C ILE A 71 5.99 5.00 -8.15
N GLY A 72 6.73 4.85 -9.24
CA GLY A 72 7.18 3.55 -9.73
C GLY A 72 6.08 2.54 -10.05
N TYR A 73 4.89 3.03 -10.43
CA TYR A 73 3.75 2.15 -10.74
C TYR A 73 3.54 2.05 -12.24
N SER A 74 3.71 0.84 -12.77
CA SER A 74 3.68 0.54 -14.20
C SER A 74 2.27 0.30 -14.76
N PHE A 75 1.22 0.38 -13.94
CA PHE A 75 -0.17 0.11 -14.32
C PHE A 75 -0.38 -1.23 -15.06
N PRO A 76 -0.04 -2.36 -14.41
CA PRO A 76 -0.15 -3.67 -15.02
C PRO A 76 -1.60 -3.97 -15.45
N THR A 77 -1.75 -4.75 -16.52
CA THR A 77 -3.06 -5.04 -17.14
C THR A 77 -4.02 -5.77 -16.20
N PHE A 78 -3.53 -6.62 -15.32
CA PHE A 78 -4.36 -7.33 -14.33
C PHE A 78 -4.99 -6.41 -13.28
N ASN A 79 -4.44 -5.21 -13.06
CA ASN A 79 -5.01 -4.20 -12.17
C ASN A 79 -5.98 -3.24 -12.89
N ASP A 80 -6.20 -3.40 -14.20
CA ASP A 80 -6.89 -2.38 -15.01
C ASP A 80 -8.30 -2.05 -14.49
N ASP A 81 -9.07 -3.06 -14.08
CA ASP A 81 -10.41 -2.86 -13.54
C ASP A 81 -10.39 -2.10 -12.22
N ILE A 82 -9.43 -2.42 -11.34
CA ILE A 82 -9.26 -1.76 -10.04
C ILE A 82 -8.75 -0.34 -10.24
N ASP A 83 -7.70 -0.15 -11.04
CA ASP A 83 -7.13 1.17 -11.33
C ASP A 83 -8.19 2.09 -11.95
N LYS A 84 -8.95 1.61 -12.94
CA LYS A 84 -10.07 2.39 -13.53
C LYS A 84 -11.12 2.77 -12.49
N ARG A 85 -11.49 1.84 -11.59
CA ARG A 85 -12.44 2.09 -10.50
C ARG A 85 -11.92 3.16 -9.54
N LEU A 86 -10.66 3.07 -9.12
CA LEU A 86 -10.02 4.03 -8.21
C LEU A 86 -9.89 5.43 -8.84
N PHE A 87 -9.42 5.50 -10.09
CA PHE A 87 -9.27 6.78 -10.80
C PHE A 87 -10.62 7.43 -11.15
N LYS A 88 -11.67 6.64 -11.38
CA LYS A 88 -13.03 7.16 -11.53
C LYS A 88 -13.48 7.92 -10.28
N LEU A 89 -13.29 7.33 -9.10
CA LEU A 89 -13.63 7.98 -7.82
C LEU A 89 -12.81 9.25 -7.59
N LEU A 90 -11.51 9.21 -7.89
CA LEU A 90 -10.64 10.39 -7.77
C LEU A 90 -11.14 11.54 -8.67
N LYS A 91 -11.61 11.24 -9.88
CA LYS A 91 -12.16 12.25 -10.80
C LYS A 91 -13.49 12.83 -10.34
N GLU A 92 -14.33 12.00 -9.75
CA GLU A 92 -15.64 12.41 -9.23
C GLU A 92 -15.50 13.22 -7.93
N SER A 93 -14.35 13.13 -7.25
CA SER A 93 -14.04 13.94 -6.08
C SER A 93 -13.92 15.43 -6.44
N THR A 94 -14.70 16.26 -5.75
CA THR A 94 -14.61 17.73 -5.82
C THR A 94 -13.31 18.26 -5.21
N ASN A 95 -12.66 17.45 -4.37
CA ASN A 95 -11.43 17.78 -3.67
C ASN A 95 -10.19 17.60 -4.56
N PHE A 96 -10.27 16.83 -5.64
CA PHE A 96 -9.11 16.44 -6.45
C PHE A 96 -8.51 17.60 -7.26
N LYS A 97 -7.26 17.92 -6.92
CA LYS A 97 -6.48 19.03 -7.50
C LYS A 97 -5.41 18.55 -8.47
N LYS A 98 -4.58 17.58 -8.06
CA LYS A 98 -3.31 17.32 -8.78
C LYS A 98 -2.79 15.89 -8.61
N ILE A 99 -2.07 15.41 -9.62
CA ILE A 99 -1.25 14.19 -9.59
C ILE A 99 0.22 14.58 -9.73
N TYR A 100 1.06 14.01 -8.89
CA TYR A 100 2.51 13.98 -9.06
C TYR A 100 2.89 12.58 -9.52
N PHE A 101 3.47 12.45 -10.72
CA PHE A 101 3.85 11.16 -11.29
C PHE A 101 5.37 11.06 -11.41
N GLN A 102 5.96 10.22 -10.57
CA GLN A 102 7.38 9.94 -10.49
C GLN A 102 7.65 8.53 -11.02
N ASP A 103 7.98 8.43 -12.30
CA ASP A 103 8.41 7.18 -12.94
C ASP A 103 9.36 7.52 -14.11
N PRO A 104 10.42 6.74 -14.36
CA PRO A 104 11.32 6.98 -15.50
C PRO A 104 10.60 6.98 -16.86
N ASN A 105 9.45 6.30 -16.94
CA ASN A 105 8.61 6.19 -18.13
C ASN A 105 7.26 6.92 -17.93
N ALA A 106 7.18 7.88 -17.00
CA ALA A 106 5.96 8.64 -16.75
C ALA A 106 5.49 9.36 -18.02
N ASN A 107 4.22 9.15 -18.39
CA ASN A 107 3.58 9.80 -19.52
C ASN A 107 2.22 10.36 -19.10
N LYS A 108 1.97 11.66 -19.33
CA LYS A 108 0.68 12.30 -19.04
C LYS A 108 -0.43 11.78 -19.95
N GLU A 109 -0.13 11.60 -21.24
CA GLU A 109 -1.07 11.13 -22.25
C GLU A 109 -1.60 9.74 -21.90
N PHE A 110 -0.77 8.90 -21.25
CA PHE A 110 -1.19 7.60 -20.76
C PHE A 110 -2.31 7.72 -19.71
N LEU A 111 -2.14 8.58 -18.70
CA LEU A 111 -3.16 8.79 -17.66
C LEU A 111 -4.41 9.49 -18.22
N PHE A 112 -4.24 10.39 -19.20
CA PHE A 112 -5.37 11.00 -19.91
C PHE A 112 -6.15 9.96 -20.71
N THR A 113 -5.48 9.19 -21.56
CA THR A 113 -6.14 8.20 -22.43
C THR A 113 -6.77 7.07 -21.64
N ARG A 114 -6.09 6.54 -20.61
CA ARG A 114 -6.55 5.37 -19.85
C ARG A 114 -7.59 5.71 -18.79
N PHE A 115 -7.45 6.86 -18.12
CA PHE A 115 -8.28 7.22 -16.97
C PHE A 115 -9.08 8.52 -17.15
N GLY A 116 -8.82 9.28 -18.22
CA GLY A 116 -9.46 10.56 -18.49
C GLY A 116 -9.06 11.63 -17.47
N ILE A 117 -7.82 11.60 -16.98
CA ILE A 117 -7.27 12.66 -16.11
C ILE A 117 -6.71 13.77 -17.00
N PRO A 118 -7.20 15.02 -16.86
CA PRO A 118 -6.68 16.14 -17.65
C PRO A 118 -5.18 16.37 -17.42
N GLU A 119 -4.43 16.61 -18.50
CA GLU A 119 -2.96 16.71 -18.43
C GLU A 119 -2.46 17.87 -17.58
N GLU A 120 -3.24 18.95 -17.45
CA GLU A 120 -2.96 20.10 -16.61
C GLU A 120 -2.98 19.75 -15.11
N LYS A 121 -3.72 18.70 -14.73
CA LYS A 121 -3.71 18.16 -13.36
C LYS A 121 -2.51 17.24 -13.11
N ILE A 122 -1.71 16.89 -14.11
CA ILE A 122 -0.59 15.94 -13.97
C ILE A 122 0.74 16.69 -14.02
N LYS A 123 1.56 16.51 -12.98
CA LYS A 123 2.95 16.96 -12.93
C LYS A 123 3.87 15.75 -12.93
N ILE A 124 4.63 15.58 -14.02
CA ILE A 124 5.71 14.60 -14.08
C ILE A 124 6.89 15.11 -13.23
N VAL A 125 7.50 14.20 -12.48
CA VAL A 125 8.64 14.47 -11.60
C VAL A 125 9.83 13.69 -12.13
N GLU A 126 10.71 14.37 -12.85
CA GLU A 126 11.88 13.75 -13.50
C GLU A 126 13.17 13.88 -12.68
N LYS A 127 13.14 14.67 -11.60
CA LYS A 127 14.30 14.92 -10.75
C LYS A 127 14.27 14.03 -9.52
N ASN A 128 15.47 13.72 -9.01
CA ASN A 128 15.65 13.01 -7.75
C ASN A 128 14.93 11.65 -7.71
N MET A 129 15.05 10.87 -8.78
CA MET A 129 14.45 9.52 -8.89
C MET A 129 14.97 8.51 -7.85
N ASN A 130 16.03 8.88 -7.11
CA ASN A 130 16.59 8.09 -6.01
C ASN A 130 15.93 8.39 -4.65
N GLN A 131 14.93 9.27 -4.59
CA GLN A 131 14.19 9.62 -3.37
C GLN A 131 12.71 9.85 -3.69
N PHE A 132 11.84 9.60 -2.70
CA PHE A 132 10.41 9.85 -2.86
C PHE A 132 10.11 11.35 -2.89
N ILE A 133 9.26 11.77 -3.83
CA ILE A 133 8.79 13.15 -3.84
C ILE A 133 7.81 13.39 -2.69
N LEU A 134 8.04 14.50 -1.98
CA LEU A 134 7.04 15.12 -1.12
C LEU A 134 6.43 16.32 -1.86
N PRO A 135 5.13 16.30 -2.19
CA PRO A 135 4.49 17.44 -2.84
C PRO A 135 4.62 18.69 -1.96
N ILE A 136 5.19 19.77 -2.49
CA ILE A 136 5.31 21.04 -1.74
C ILE A 136 3.93 21.51 -1.23
N ASP A 137 2.89 21.25 -2.03
CA ASP A 137 1.51 21.60 -1.70
C ASP A 137 0.96 20.85 -0.48
N SER A 138 1.57 19.73 -0.05
CA SER A 138 1.15 19.00 1.16
C SER A 138 1.49 19.75 2.45
N HIS A 139 2.56 20.55 2.47
CA HIS A 139 2.99 21.32 3.65
C HIS A 139 2.21 22.61 3.86
N SER A 140 1.56 23.14 2.82
CA SER A 140 0.68 24.31 2.91
C SER A 140 -0.64 24.04 3.66
N LEU A 141 -0.94 22.76 3.97
CA LEU A 141 -2.12 22.34 4.72
C LEU A 141 -1.83 22.02 6.20
N SER A 142 -0.56 21.96 6.60
CA SER A 142 -0.15 21.71 7.99
C SER A 142 0.79 22.82 8.48
N LYS A 143 0.28 24.05 8.59
CA LYS A 143 0.88 25.03 9.50
C LYS A 143 0.49 24.65 10.91
N GLU A 144 1.18 23.65 11.46
CA GLU A 144 1.30 23.27 12.86
C GLU A 144 1.72 21.80 12.85
N GLU A 145 3.02 21.53 13.00
CA GLU A 145 3.61 20.44 13.79
C GLU A 145 5.14 20.47 13.58
N PRO A 146 5.94 20.35 14.66
CA PRO A 146 7.38 20.59 14.63
C PRO A 146 8.15 19.45 13.98
N TYR A 147 9.19 19.80 13.22
CA TYR A 147 10.14 18.86 12.62
C TYR A 147 10.77 17.97 13.69
N PHE A 148 10.57 16.65 13.60
CA PHE A 148 11.39 15.68 14.30
C PHE A 148 12.69 15.46 13.51
N GLU A 149 13.79 16.03 13.99
CA GLU A 149 15.13 15.62 13.60
C GLU A 149 15.43 14.26 14.25
N ILE A 150 15.73 13.27 13.41
CA ILE A 150 16.20 11.95 13.86
C ILE A 150 17.73 12.02 13.88
N TYR A 151 18.32 11.93 15.07
CA TYR A 151 19.76 11.75 15.29
C TYR A 151 20.16 10.28 15.09
#